data_AF-A0A6N8H4G2-F1
#
_entry.id   AF-A0A6N8H4G2-F1
#
_cell.length_a   1.000
_cell.length_b   1.000
_cell.length_c   1.000
_cell.angle_alpha   90.00
_cell.angle_beta   90.00
_cell.angle_gamma   90.00
#
_symmetry.space_group_name_H-M   'P 1'
#
loop_
_entity.id
_entity.type
_entity.pdbx_description
1 polymer ?
#
loop_
_entity_poly.entity_id
_entity_poly.type
_entity_poly.pdbx_seq_one_letter_code
_entity_poly.pdbx_strand_id
1 'polypeptide(L)' 'MSDRRTAFDAITKDKPTLAGFLRSLPCIEAPWDAAFQKRYCSSCTAENCDACANEQFRNNPEWWLSLPAAEVEQ' A
#
# COMPACT_ATOMS: atom_id res chain seq x y z
N MET A 1 29.22 20.75 -9.63
CA MET A 1 28.27 20.46 -8.54
C MET A 1 27.61 19.13 -8.89
N SER A 2 27.95 18.03 -8.22
CA SER A 2 27.27 16.76 -8.50
C SER A 2 25.83 16.89 -8.04
N ASP A 3 24.89 16.72 -8.97
CA ASP A 3 23.47 16.44 -8.71
C ASP A 3 23.40 15.21 -7.80
N ARG A 4 23.41 15.43 -6.47
CA ARG A 4 23.39 14.35 -5.48
C ARG A 4 21.94 13.97 -5.24
N ARG A 5 21.33 13.30 -6.22
CA ARG A 5 20.09 12.54 -5.99
C ARG A 5 20.40 11.37 -5.09
N THR A 6 19.64 11.28 -4.00
CA THR A 6 19.72 10.16 -3.07
C THR A 6 18.90 8.98 -3.59
N ALA A 7 19.13 7.79 -3.02
CA ALA A 7 18.26 6.66 -3.27
C ALA A 7 16.81 6.95 -2.86
N PHE A 8 16.62 7.74 -1.80
CA PHE A 8 15.30 8.20 -1.37
C PHE A 8 14.62 9.01 -2.47
N ASP A 9 15.29 10.05 -3.01
CA ASP A 9 14.74 10.87 -4.10
C ASP A 9 14.38 10.03 -5.33
N ALA A 10 15.18 9.01 -5.64
CA ALA A 10 14.92 8.12 -6.76
C ALA A 10 13.69 7.22 -6.55
N ILE A 11 13.45 6.77 -5.32
CA ILE A 11 12.33 5.88 -4.96
C ILE A 11 11.03 6.67 -4.78
N THR A 12 11.09 7.87 -4.20
CA THR A 12 9.91 8.69 -3.87
C THR A 12 9.55 9.70 -4.95
N LYS A 13 10.20 9.68 -6.11
CA LYS A 13 9.99 10.64 -7.22
C LYS A 13 8.54 10.68 -7.72
N ASP A 14 7.83 9.56 -7.67
CA ASP A 14 6.44 9.43 -8.08
C ASP A 14 5.77 8.22 -7.40
N LYS A 15 4.43 8.24 -7.38
CA LYS A 15 3.62 7.22 -6.69
C LYS A 15 3.79 5.81 -7.29
N PRO A 16 3.76 5.59 -8.62
CA PRO A 16 4.02 4.26 -9.19
C PRO A 16 5.40 3.69 -8.82
N THR A 17 6.44 4.53 -8.83
CA THR A 17 7.80 4.13 -8.44
C THR A 17 7.86 3.70 -6.98
N LEU A 18 7.28 4.51 -6.09
CA LEU A 18 7.21 4.18 -4.67
C LEU A 18 6.40 2.89 -4.43
N ALA A 19 5.25 2.74 -5.08
CA ALA A 19 4.41 1.55 -4.96
C ALA A 19 5.14 0.29 -5.43
N GLY A 20 5.88 0.37 -6.54
CA GLY A 20 6.69 -0.72 -7.06
C GLY A 20 7.80 -1.13 -6.10
N PHE A 21 8.48 -0.15 -5.48
CA PHE A 21 9.48 -0.42 -4.44
C PHE A 21 8.85 -1.06 -3.20
N LEU A 22 7.73 -0.54 -2.69
CA LEU A 22 7.04 -1.10 -1.54
C LEU A 22 6.60 -2.55 -1.78
N ARG A 23 6.10 -2.86 -2.97
CA ARG A 23 5.71 -4.22 -3.37
C ARG A 23 6.88 -5.21 -3.39
N SER A 24 8.10 -4.75 -3.63
CA SER A 24 9.28 -5.63 -3.70
C SER A 24 9.88 -5.97 -2.33
N LEU A 25 9.43 -5.30 -1.27
CA LEU A 25 9.94 -5.55 0.08
C LEU A 25 9.42 -6.90 0.61
N PRO A 26 10.30 -7.75 1.17
CA PRO A 26 9.86 -8.94 1.87
C PRO A 26 9.18 -8.52 3.18
N CYS A 27 7.85 -8.47 3.17
CA CYS A 27 7.04 -8.16 4.34
C CYS A 27 5.93 -9.22 4.49
N ILE A 28 5.67 -9.60 5.73
CA ILE A 28 4.62 -10.58 6.07
C ILE A 28 3.26 -9.85 6.15
N GLU A 29 3.24 -8.69 6.78
CA GLU A 29 2.07 -7.81 6.86
C GLU A 29 2.51 -6.38 6.59
N ALA A 30 1.87 -5.74 5.61
CA ALA A 30 2.17 -4.38 5.24
C ALA A 30 1.06 -3.39 5.63
N PRO A 31 1.36 -2.08 5.70
CA PRO A 31 0.35 -1.06 6.02
C PRO A 31 -0.86 -1.07 5.08
N TRP A 32 -0.64 -1.38 3.79
CA TRP A 32 -1.74 -1.51 2.82
C TRP A 32 -2.64 -2.72 3.08
N ASP A 33 -2.12 -3.81 3.65
CA ASP A 33 -2.93 -4.97 4.04
C ASP A 33 -3.83 -4.62 5.21
N ALA A 34 -3.32 -3.94 6.23
CA ALA A 34 -4.11 -3.47 7.36
C ALA A 34 -5.21 -2.48 6.92
N ALA A 35 -4.89 -1.57 6.00
CA ALA A 35 -5.87 -0.64 5.42
C ALA A 35 -6.97 -1.38 4.64
N PHE A 36 -6.59 -2.38 3.82
CA PHE A 36 -7.52 -3.24 3.10
C PHE A 36 -8.44 -4.00 4.06
N GLN A 37 -7.88 -4.64 5.08
CA GLN A 37 -8.63 -5.42 6.07
C GLN A 37 -9.62 -4.52 6.84
N LYS A 38 -9.17 -3.36 7.32
CA LYS A 38 -10.03 -2.41 8.03
C LYS A 38 -11.21 -1.94 7.17
N ARG A 39 -10.96 -1.70 5.88
CA ARG A 39 -11.96 -1.13 4.97
C ARG A 39 -12.92 -2.16 4.37
N TYR A 40 -12.46 -3.37 4.08
CA TYR A 40 -13.22 -4.37 3.34
C TYR A 40 -13.49 -5.65 4.13
N CYS A 41 -12.56 -6.09 4.98
CA CYS A 41 -12.71 -7.36 5.72
C CYS A 41 -13.48 -7.20 7.03
N SER A 42 -13.44 -6.04 7.68
CA SER A 42 -14.07 -5.80 8.99
C SER A 42 -15.57 -6.12 9.05
N SER A 43 -16.27 -6.01 7.91
CA SER A 43 -17.69 -6.35 7.76
C SER A 43 -17.94 -7.43 6.70
N CYS A 44 -16.89 -8.14 6.25
CA CYS A 44 -17.02 -9.18 5.22
C CYS A 44 -17.61 -10.45 5.83
N THR A 45 -18.57 -11.07 5.14
CA THR A 45 -19.19 -12.33 5.56
C THR A 45 -18.60 -13.55 4.85
N ALA A 46 -17.64 -13.36 3.95
CA ALA A 46 -17.00 -14.47 3.24
C ALA A 46 -16.12 -15.27 4.21
N GLU A 47 -16.21 -16.61 4.13
CA GLU A 47 -15.40 -17.52 4.95
C GLU A 47 -13.91 -17.41 4.61
N ASN A 48 -13.60 -17.17 3.34
CA ASN A 48 -12.24 -17.04 2.84
C ASN A 48 -12.14 -15.94 1.76
N CYS A 49 -10.95 -15.77 1.20
CA CYS A 49 -10.70 -14.75 0.17
C CYS A 49 -10.56 -15.31 -1.24
N ASP A 50 -11.02 -16.54 -1.50
CA ASP A 50 -10.84 -17.22 -2.80
C ASP A 50 -11.59 -16.50 -3.93
N ALA A 51 -12.76 -15.92 -3.61
CA ALA A 51 -13.57 -15.12 -4.53
C ALA A 51 -13.78 -13.70 -3.98
N CYS A 52 -12.70 -13.02 -3.62
CA CYS A 52 -12.78 -11.69 -3.02
C CYS A 52 -13.28 -10.65 -4.04
N ALA A 53 -14.47 -10.07 -3.81
CA ALA A 53 -15.00 -8.98 -4.64
C ALA A 53 -14.10 -7.72 -4.68
N ASN A 54 -13.16 -7.60 -3.73
CA ASN A 54 -12.22 -6.50 -3.60
C ASN A 54 -10.77 -6.89 -3.97
N GLU A 55 -10.56 -8.01 -4.66
CA GLU A 55 -9.22 -8.55 -4.98
C GLU A 55 -8.27 -7.52 -5.62
N GLN A 56 -8.79 -6.61 -6.46
CA GLN A 56 -8.00 -5.54 -7.09
C GLN A 56 -7.30 -4.59 -6.09
N PHE A 57 -7.79 -4.51 -4.84
CA PHE A 57 -7.20 -3.67 -3.78
C PHE A 57 -6.31 -4.47 -2.84
N ARG A 58 -6.33 -5.81 -2.92
CA ARG A 58 -5.57 -6.69 -2.03
C ARG A 58 -4.08 -6.64 -2.38
N ASN A 59 -3.21 -6.57 -1.36
CA ASN A 59 -1.77 -6.44 -1.54
C ASN A 59 -1.42 -5.36 -2.58
N ASN A 60 -2.04 -4.18 -2.49
CA ASN A 60 -1.92 -3.11 -3.48
C ASN A 60 -1.40 -1.80 -2.85
N PRO A 61 -0.07 -1.59 -2.83
CA PRO A 61 0.53 -0.36 -2.31
C PRO A 61 0.11 0.90 -3.08
N GLU A 62 -0.14 0.81 -4.39
CA GLU A 62 -0.49 1.98 -5.20
C GLU A 62 -1.89 2.50 -4.89
N TRP A 63 -2.84 1.58 -4.68
CA TRP A 63 -4.15 1.90 -4.16
C TRP A 63 -4.04 2.58 -2.79
N TRP A 64 -3.25 2.01 -1.87
CA TRP A 64 -3.06 2.55 -0.54
C TRP A 64 -2.45 3.96 -0.54
N LEU A 65 -1.45 4.22 -1.40
CA LEU A 65 -0.86 5.56 -1.60
C LEU A 65 -1.83 6.58 -2.22
N SER A 66 -2.97 6.13 -2.74
CA SER A 66 -4.02 7.01 -3.27
C SER A 66 -5.11 7.31 -2.24
N LEU A 67 -5.07 6.69 -1.06
CA LEU A 67 -5.98 7.01 0.03
C LEU A 67 -5.60 8.35 0.66
N PRO A 68 -6.57 9.08 1.26
CA PRO A 68 -6.25 10.22 2.10
C PRO A 68 -5.30 9.79 3.22
N ALA A 69 -4.32 10.64 3.54
CA ALA A 69 -3.51 10.43 4.74
C ALA A 69 -4.45 10.33 5.94
N ALA A 70 -4.32 9.27 6.74
CA ALA A 70 -5.03 9.22 8.01
C ALA A 70 -4.54 10.40 8.86
N GLU A 71 -5.45 11.20 9.41
CA GLU A 71 -5.12 12.12 10.49
C GLU A 71 -4.57 11.27 11.63
N VAL A 72 -3.25 11.30 11.82
CA VAL A 72 -2.63 10.74 13.01
C VAL A 72 -2.95 11.75 14.11
N GLU A 73 -3.94 11.46 14.95
CA GLU A 73 -4.03 12.14 16.24
C GLU A 73 -2.69 11.90 16.95
N GLN A 74 -1.96 13.00 17.17
CA GLN A 74 -0.65 13.02 17.83
C GLN A 74 -0.77 12.74 19.32
#